data_AF-A0A661X7P3-F1
#
_entry.id   AF-A0A661X7P3-F1
#
_cell.length_a   1.000
_cell.length_b   1.000
_cell.length_c   1.000
_cell.angle_alpha   90.00
_cell.angle_beta   90.00
_cell.angle_gamma   90.00
#
_symmetry.space_group_name_H-M   'P 1'
#
loop_
_entity.id
_entity.type
_entity.pdbx_description
1 polymer ?
#
loop_
_entity_poly.entity_id
_entity_poly.type
_entity_poly.pdbx_seq_one_letter_code
_entity_poly.pdbx_strand_id
1 'polypeptide(L)'
;MGLKPILLLADSQNLFWTSGETLFLKQLFGDKPPQAAVYIGAANDDQPEFYQIFQSAMHAAGIQQIDQIFKTFSDRDKQLLDKADLILLAGGDVQHGWNIFKQTGMAERISERYYAGAFL
;
A
#
# COMPACT_ATOMS: atom_id res chain seq x y z
N MET A 1 -2.25 9.22 -19.43
CA MET A 1 -1.74 8.13 -18.57
C MET A 1 -2.92 7.21 -18.26
N GLY A 2 -2.76 5.90 -18.43
CA GLY A 2 -3.79 4.93 -18.05
C GLY A 2 -3.76 4.66 -16.54
N LEU A 3 -4.87 4.18 -16.00
CA LEU A 3 -4.94 3.72 -14.60
C LEU A 3 -3.96 2.57 -14.37
N LYS A 4 -3.35 2.54 -13.18
CA LYS A 4 -2.57 1.39 -12.73
C LYS A 4 -3.51 0.26 -12.33
N PRO A 5 -3.07 -1.01 -12.36
CA PRO A 5 -3.87 -2.10 -11.84
C PRO A 5 -4.17 -1.92 -10.35
N ILE A 6 -5.34 -2.41 -9.93
CA ILE A 6 -5.63 -2.69 -8.52
C ILE A 6 -5.36 -4.17 -8.28
N LEU A 7 -4.53 -4.50 -7.29
CA LEU A 7 -4.12 -5.87 -7.00
C LEU A 7 -4.74 -6.35 -5.70
N LEU A 8 -5.60 -7.36 -5.82
CA LEU A 8 -6.14 -8.05 -4.66
C LEU A 8 -5.31 -9.29 -4.35
N LEU A 9 -4.50 -9.23 -3.31
CA LEU A 9 -3.73 -10.36 -2.82
C LEU A 9 -4.51 -11.07 -1.71
N ALA A 10 -4.73 -12.38 -1.85
CA ALA A 10 -5.53 -13.15 -0.89
C ALA A 10 -4.86 -13.29 0.49
N ASP A 11 -3.54 -13.11 0.54
CA ASP A 11 -2.72 -13.09 1.75
C ASP A 11 -1.39 -12.38 1.49
N SER A 12 -0.56 -12.26 2.53
CA SER A 12 0.77 -11.66 2.44
C SER A 12 1.82 -12.54 1.76
N GLN A 13 1.59 -13.85 1.60
CA GLN A 13 2.54 -14.76 0.93
C GLN A 13 2.72 -14.36 -0.53
N ASN A 14 1.65 -13.87 -1.17
CA ASN A 14 1.69 -13.41 -2.55
C ASN A 14 2.61 -12.19 -2.77
N LEU A 15 2.93 -11.42 -1.72
CA LEU A 15 3.92 -10.33 -1.82
C LEU A 15 5.34 -10.85 -2.07
N PHE A 16 5.61 -12.10 -1.68
CA PHE A 16 6.90 -12.77 -1.82
C PHE A 16 6.91 -13.79 -2.97
N TRP A 17 5.82 -13.88 -3.74
CA TRP A 17 5.74 -14.85 -4.82
C TRP A 17 6.81 -14.58 -5.88
N THR A 18 7.48 -15.64 -6.34
CA THR A 18 8.52 -15.58 -7.37
C THR A 18 8.10 -16.39 -8.59
N SER A 19 8.40 -15.87 -9.78
CA SER A 19 8.33 -16.62 -11.03
C SER A 19 9.75 -16.84 -11.53
N GLY A 20 10.24 -18.07 -11.41
CA GLY A 20 11.67 -18.37 -11.49
C GLY A 20 12.43 -17.69 -10.35
N GLU A 21 13.48 -16.95 -10.70
CA GLU A 21 14.31 -16.20 -9.74
C GLU A 21 13.84 -14.76 -9.49
N THR A 22 12.75 -14.33 -10.15
CA THR A 22 12.29 -12.94 -10.08
C THR A 22 11.06 -12.80 -9.20
N LEU A 23 11.11 -11.87 -8.24
CA LEU A 23 9.98 -11.47 -7.42
C LEU A 23 8.86 -10.88 -8.29
N PHE A 24 7.62 -11.33 -8.07
CA PHE A 24 6.43 -10.86 -8.78
C PHE A 24 6.29 -9.35 -8.79
N LEU A 25 6.51 -8.71 -7.63
CA LEU A 25 6.45 -7.25 -7.51
C LEU A 25 7.46 -6.55 -8.43
N LYS A 26 8.68 -7.11 -8.61
CA LYS A 26 9.65 -6.57 -9.57
C LYS A 26 9.17 -6.70 -11.01
N GLN A 27 8.52 -7.82 -11.35
CA GLN A 27 7.95 -8.01 -12.68
C GLN A 27 6.80 -7.03 -12.94
N LEU A 28 5.92 -6.84 -11.95
CA LEU A 28 4.80 -5.92 -12.00
C LEU A 28 5.25 -4.47 -12.22
N PHE A 29 6.28 -4.05 -11.49
CA PHE A 29 6.77 -2.67 -11.57
C PHE A 29 7.69 -2.43 -12.78
N GLY A 30 8.31 -3.49 -13.31
CA GLY A 30 9.29 -3.39 -14.38
C GLY A 30 10.54 -2.61 -13.96
N ASP A 31 11.19 -1.94 -14.91
CA ASP A 31 12.47 -1.25 -14.69
C ASP A 31 12.37 0.02 -13.82
N LYS A 32 11.15 0.51 -13.57
CA LYS A 32 10.89 1.74 -12.82
C LYS A 32 9.97 1.45 -11.64
N PRO A 33 10.52 0.94 -10.51
CA PRO A 33 9.73 0.70 -9.33
C PRO A 33 9.13 1.99 -8.75
N PRO A 34 7.99 1.90 -8.04
CA PRO A 34 7.51 2.96 -7.16
C PRO A 34 8.65 3.48 -6.28
N GLN A 35 8.77 4.80 -6.12
CA GLN A 35 9.81 5.37 -5.24
C GLN A 35 9.34 5.41 -3.79
N ALA A 36 8.06 5.74 -3.60
CA ALA A 36 7.40 5.80 -2.31
C ALA A 36 6.24 4.81 -2.21
N ALA A 37 6.20 4.02 -1.14
CA ALA A 37 5.11 3.12 -0.82
C ALA A 37 4.57 3.42 0.58
N VAL A 38 3.25 3.42 0.71
CA VAL A 38 2.57 3.60 2.00
C VAL A 38 1.72 2.38 2.32
N TYR A 39 1.74 1.99 3.58
CA TYR A 39 0.90 0.92 4.12
C TYR A 39 -0.18 1.50 5.02
N ILE A 40 -1.43 1.09 4.83
CA ILE A 40 -2.57 1.56 5.60
C ILE A 40 -3.10 0.41 6.47
N GLY A 41 -2.84 0.48 7.78
CA GLY A 41 -3.13 -0.57 8.75
C GLY A 41 -4.54 -0.56 9.35
N ALA A 42 -5.45 0.29 8.84
CA ALA A 42 -6.76 0.49 9.47
C ALA A 42 -7.58 -0.81 9.65
N ALA A 43 -7.48 -1.77 8.72
CA ALA A 43 -8.24 -3.02 8.78
C ALA A 43 -7.69 -4.02 9.83
N ASN A 44 -6.48 -3.83 10.33
CA ASN A 44 -5.88 -4.68 11.37
C ASN A 44 -5.42 -3.89 12.60
N ASP A 45 -6.03 -2.72 12.84
CA ASP A 45 -5.74 -1.86 13.99
C ASP A 45 -4.29 -1.37 14.07
N ASP A 46 -3.65 -1.17 12.91
CA ASP A 46 -2.26 -0.72 12.79
C ASP A 46 -1.25 -1.67 13.46
N GLN A 47 -1.58 -2.96 13.51
CA GLN A 47 -0.72 -4.00 14.08
C GLN A 47 0.66 -4.02 13.39
N PRO A 48 1.75 -3.84 14.17
CA PRO A 48 3.08 -3.61 13.61
C PRO A 48 3.64 -4.83 12.87
N GLU A 49 3.20 -6.04 13.20
CA GLU A 49 3.68 -7.28 12.58
C GLU A 49 3.34 -7.30 11.08
N PHE A 50 2.15 -6.82 10.70
CA PHE A 50 1.73 -6.77 9.30
C PHE A 50 2.46 -5.68 8.52
N TYR A 51 2.75 -4.54 9.15
CA TYR A 51 3.57 -3.50 8.54
C TYR A 51 5.00 -4.00 8.27
N GLN A 52 5.59 -4.76 9.19
CA GLN A 52 6.93 -5.35 9.01
C GLN A 52 6.99 -6.31 7.81
N ILE A 53 5.92 -7.09 7.59
CA ILE A 53 5.81 -7.97 6.41
C ILE A 53 5.79 -7.13 5.13
N PHE A 54 4.96 -6.08 5.07
CA PHE A 54 4.92 -5.16 3.94
C PHE A 54 6.29 -4.52 3.69
N GLN A 55 6.92 -3.98 4.73
CA GLN A 55 8.22 -3.32 4.63
C GLN A 55 9.27 -4.27 4.04
N SER A 56 9.29 -5.53 4.49
CA SER A 56 10.19 -6.55 3.98
C SER A 56 9.96 -6.84 2.48
N ALA A 57 8.70 -6.96 2.07
CA ALA A 57 8.35 -7.17 0.66
C ALA A 57 8.74 -5.98 -0.24
N MET A 58 8.47 -4.75 0.21
CA MET A 58 8.79 -3.54 -0.55
C MET A 58 10.30 -3.33 -0.69
N HIS A 59 11.07 -3.60 0.37
CA HIS A 59 12.53 -3.60 0.30
C HIS A 59 13.04 -4.66 -0.68
N ALA A 60 12.51 -5.88 -0.64
CA ALA A 60 12.87 -6.93 -1.59
C ALA A 60 12.53 -6.53 -3.04
N ALA A 61 11.46 -5.76 -3.25
CA ALA A 61 11.07 -5.20 -4.53
C ALA A 61 11.90 -3.99 -4.99
N GLY A 62 12.78 -3.45 -4.14
CA GLY A 62 13.67 -2.32 -4.47
C GLY A 62 13.11 -0.93 -4.17
N ILE A 63 12.02 -0.85 -3.39
CA ILE A 63 11.42 0.42 -2.97
C ILE A 63 12.17 0.95 -1.74
N GLN A 64 12.46 2.26 -1.74
CA GLN A 64 13.31 2.89 -0.72
C GLN A 64 12.55 3.68 0.32
N GLN A 65 11.49 4.40 -0.07
CA GLN A 65 10.68 5.20 0.83
C GLN A 65 9.44 4.38 1.21
N ILE A 66 9.40 3.91 2.45
CA ILE A 66 8.35 3.03 2.95
C ILE A 66 7.86 3.62 4.27
N ASP A 67 6.59 4.02 4.31
CA ASP A 67 5.97 4.61 5.48
C ASP A 67 4.64 3.90 5.81
N GLN A 68 4.22 4.02 7.07
CA GLN A 68 2.90 3.59 7.53
C GLN A 68 1.99 4.82 7.69
N ILE A 69 0.76 4.68 7.23
CA ILE A 69 -0.36 5.57 7.53
C ILE A 69 -1.21 4.88 8.59
N PHE A 70 -1.35 5.55 9.74
CA PHE A 70 -2.15 5.06 10.86
C PHE A 70 -3.63 5.38 10.67
N LYS A 71 -4.50 4.62 11.34
CA LYS A 71 -5.95 4.81 11.33
C LYS A 71 -6.42 6.18 11.82
N THR A 72 -5.57 6.90 12.56
CA THR A 72 -5.84 8.27 13.03
C THR A 72 -5.79 9.31 11.90
N PHE A 73 -5.07 9.00 10.81
CA PHE A 73 -4.94 9.82 9.62
C PHE A 73 -4.57 11.29 9.88
N SER A 74 -3.42 11.47 10.54
CA SER A 74 -2.85 12.77 10.86
C SER A 74 -2.47 13.59 9.62
N ASP A 75 -2.11 14.86 9.82
CA ASP A 75 -1.64 15.70 8.70
C ASP A 75 -0.35 15.19 8.07
N ARG A 76 0.51 14.52 8.85
CA ARG A 76 1.67 13.79 8.32
C ARG A 76 1.23 12.66 7.39
N ASP A 77 0.24 11.87 7.80
CA ASP A 77 -0.25 10.74 7.01
C ASP A 77 -0.84 11.19 5.67
N LYS A 78 -1.56 12.32 5.66
CA LYS A 78 -2.06 12.95 4.44
C LYS A 78 -0.92 13.31 3.49
N GLN A 79 0.13 13.95 4.01
CA GLN A 79 1.30 14.33 3.20
C GLN A 79 2.06 13.12 2.64
N LEU A 80 2.10 12.01 3.40
CA LEU A 80 2.68 10.75 2.94
C LEU A 80 1.84 10.15 1.81
N LEU A 81 0.51 10.09 1.98
CA LEU A 81 -0.40 9.57 0.97
C LEU A 81 -0.33 10.36 -0.34
N ASP A 82 -0.28 11.69 -0.27
CA ASP A 82 -0.21 12.57 -1.44
C ASP A 82 1.04 12.31 -2.31
N LYS A 83 2.11 11.74 -1.73
CA LYS A 83 3.38 11.45 -2.39
C LYS A 83 3.56 9.98 -2.76
N ALA A 84 2.66 9.09 -2.33
CA ALA A 84 2.83 7.66 -2.52
C ALA A 84 2.72 7.26 -4.00
N ASP A 85 3.63 6.43 -4.49
CA ASP A 85 3.54 5.80 -5.81
C ASP A 85 2.85 4.43 -5.73
N LEU A 86 2.81 3.84 -4.53
CA LEU A 86 2.14 2.59 -4.19
C LEU A 86 1.42 2.74 -2.86
N ILE A 87 0.15 2.32 -2.82
CA ILE A 87 -0.67 2.29 -1.61
C ILE A 87 -1.02 0.83 -1.36
N LEU A 88 -0.71 0.30 -0.18
CA LEU A 88 -1.21 -1.01 0.25
C LEU A 88 -2.27 -0.84 1.32
N LEU A 89 -3.45 -1.41 1.07
CA LEU A 89 -4.51 -1.54 2.07
C LEU A 89 -4.36 -2.87 2.79
N ALA A 90 -4.21 -2.84 4.11
CA ALA A 90 -4.07 -4.06 4.89
C ALA A 90 -5.32 -4.95 4.79
N GLY A 91 -5.10 -6.27 4.86
CA GLY A 91 -6.17 -7.23 5.17
C GLY A 91 -6.55 -7.21 6.64
N GLY A 92 -7.68 -7.84 6.98
CA GLY A 92 -8.23 -7.89 8.33
C GLY A 92 -9.75 -7.71 8.32
N ASP A 93 -10.28 -6.91 9.24
CA ASP A 93 -11.69 -6.52 9.24
C ASP A 93 -11.92 -5.38 8.23
N VAL A 94 -12.39 -5.76 7.04
CA VAL A 94 -12.66 -4.84 5.93
C VAL A 94 -13.73 -3.80 6.29
N GLN A 95 -14.77 -4.19 7.04
CA GLN A 95 -15.84 -3.27 7.41
C GLN A 95 -15.33 -2.23 8.40
N HIS A 96 -14.53 -2.66 9.37
CA HIS A 96 -13.86 -1.77 10.32
C HIS A 96 -12.93 -0.77 9.61
N GLY A 97 -12.03 -1.27 8.76
CA GLY A 97 -11.11 -0.42 7.98
C GLY A 97 -11.84 0.56 7.07
N TRP A 98 -12.90 0.12 6.39
CA TRP A 98 -13.71 1.00 5.54
C TRP A 98 -14.43 2.11 6.33
N ASN A 99 -14.96 1.78 7.51
CA ASN A 99 -15.59 2.77 8.39
C ASN A 99 -14.58 3.85 8.81
N ILE A 100 -13.34 3.46 9.16
CA ILE A 100 -12.25 4.40 9.44
C ILE A 100 -11.96 5.28 8.22
N PHE A 101 -11.85 4.68 7.03
CA PHE A 101 -11.56 5.45 5.82
C PHE A 101 -12.62 6.50 5.52
N LYS A 102 -13.91 6.18 5.75
CA LYS A 102 -15.01 7.12 5.59
C LYS A 102 -15.01 8.21 6.65
N GLN A 103 -14.78 7.86 7.92
CA GLN A 103 -14.80 8.83 9.03
C GLN A 103 -13.64 9.83 8.97
N THR A 104 -12.48 9.40 8.49
CA THR A 104 -11.27 10.23 8.43
C THR A 104 -11.13 11.00 7.12
N GLY A 105 -11.94 10.70 6.10
CA GLY A 105 -11.79 11.22 4.73
C GLY A 105 -10.65 10.55 3.96
N MET A 106 -10.06 9.48 4.48
CA MET A 106 -8.97 8.75 3.81
C MET A 106 -9.43 8.08 2.51
N ALA A 107 -10.69 7.64 2.42
CA ALA A 107 -11.24 6.99 1.23
C ALA A 107 -11.16 7.88 -0.03
N GLU A 108 -11.47 9.16 0.13
CA GLU A 108 -11.44 10.15 -0.96
C GLU A 108 -10.01 10.38 -1.43
N ARG A 109 -9.07 10.59 -0.50
CA ARG A 109 -7.64 10.76 -0.83
C ARG A 109 -6.99 9.52 -1.47
N ILE A 110 -7.30 8.31 -0.99
CA ILE A 110 -6.79 7.07 -1.61
C ILE A 110 -7.25 7.02 -3.07
N SER A 111 -8.53 7.32 -3.32
CA SER A 111 -9.11 7.34 -4.66
C SER A 111 -8.42 8.38 -5.54
N GLU A 112 -8.32 9.63 -5.07
CA GLU A 112 -7.64 10.73 -5.77
C GLU A 112 -6.20 10.36 -6.13
N ARG A 113 -5.44 9.78 -5.19
CA ARG A 113 -4.06 9.39 -5.42
C ARG A 113 -3.92 8.25 -6.43
N TYR A 114 -4.80 7.25 -6.37
CA TYR A 114 -4.88 6.18 -7.36
C TYR A 114 -5.21 6.73 -8.77
N TYR A 115 -6.19 7.62 -8.90
CA TYR A 115 -6.51 8.28 -10.17
C TYR A 115 -5.35 9.16 -10.67
N ALA A 116 -4.52 9.68 -9.77
CA ALA A 116 -3.28 10.39 -10.08
C ALA A 116 -2.08 9.46 -10.39
N GLY A 117 -2.31 8.14 -10.53
CA GLY A 117 -1.37 7.18 -11.10
C GLY A 117 -0.61 6.31 -10.11
N ALA A 118 -0.98 6.31 -8.82
CA ALA A 118 -0.44 5.36 -7.85
C ALA A 118 -0.96 3.93 -8.11
N PHE A 119 -0.14 2.93 -7.76
CA PHE A 119 -0.59 1.54 -7.65
C PHE A 119 -1.43 1.36 -6.37
N LEU A 120 -2.41 0.44 -6.41
CA LEU A 120 -3.26 0.07 -5.29
C LEU A 120 -3.35 -1.45 -5.13
#